data_AF-A0A1G8CTB7-F1
#
_entry.id   AF-A0A1G8CTB7-F1
#
_cell.length_a   1.000
_cell.length_b   1.000
_cell.length_c   1.000
_cell.angle_alpha   90.00
_cell.angle_beta   90.00
_cell.angle_gamma   90.00
#
_symmetry.space_group_name_H-M   'P 1'
#
loop_
_entity.id
_entity.type
_entity.pdbx_description
1 polymer ?
#
loop_
_entity_poly.entity_id
_entity_poly.type
_entity_poly.pdbx_seq_one_letter_code
_entity_poly.pdbx_strand_id
1 'polypeptide(L)' 'VEQLEAGLDEYIHYYNHERISMKLNGLSPVQFRDQIMSL' A
#
# COMPACT_ATOMS: atom_id res chain seq x y z
N VAL A 1 8.62 -17.93 -14.33
CA VAL A 1 9.20 -16.93 -13.40
C VAL A 1 8.50 -15.59 -13.59
N GLU A 2 8.36 -15.11 -14.82
CA GLU A 2 7.67 -13.84 -15.14
C GLU A 2 6.27 -13.66 -14.50
N GLN A 3 5.40 -14.68 -14.52
CA GLN A 3 4.08 -14.59 -13.90
C GLN A 3 4.14 -14.40 -12.37
N LEU A 4 5.15 -14.97 -11.71
CA LEU A 4 5.34 -14.81 -10.27
C LEU A 4 5.81 -13.39 -9.96
N GLU A 5 6.74 -12.86 -10.76
CA GLU A 5 7.23 -11.48 -10.61
C GLU A 5 6.10 -10.47 -10.80
N ALA A 6 5.32 -10.60 -11.88
CA ALA A 6 4.16 -9.74 -12.14
C ALA A 6 3.14 -9.79 -10.98
N GLY A 7 2.83 -10.99 -10.48
CA GLY A 7 1.92 -11.15 -9.35
C GLY A 7 2.45 -10.53 -8.05
N LEU A 8 3.76 -10.58 -7.81
CA LEU A 8 4.38 -9.93 -6.65
C LEU A 8 4.33 -8.41 -6.78
N ASP A 9 4.60 -7.86 -7.96
CA ASP A 9 4.53 -6.42 -8.21
C ASP A 9 3.11 -5.89 -8.01
N GLU A 10 2.10 -6.60 -8.52
CA GLU A 10 0.69 -6.28 -8.30
C GLU A 10 0.32 -6.34 -6.81
N TYR A 11 0.77 -7.38 -6.10
CA TYR A 11 0.49 -7.51 -4.67
C TYR A 11 1.14 -6.40 -3.85
N ILE A 12 2.38 -6.03 -4.16
CA ILE A 12 3.10 -4.94 -3.50
C ILE A 12 2.39 -3.61 -3.76
N HIS A 13 1.92 -3.37 -4.99
CA HIS A 13 1.16 -2.17 -5.32
C HIS A 13 -0.14 -2.09 -4.52
N TYR A 14 -0.96 -3.15 -4.58
CA TYR A 14 -2.20 -3.26 -3.82
C TYR A 14 -1.97 -3.00 -2.33
N TYR A 15 -0.97 -3.65 -1.73
CA TYR A 15 -0.70 -3.54 -0.30
C TYR A 15 -0.34 -2.10 0.11
N ASN A 16 0.47 -1.41 -0.69
CA ASN A 16 0.96 -0.07 -0.38
C ASN A 16 -0.03 1.05 -0.69
N HIS A 17 -0.82 0.91 -1.75
CA HIS A 17 -1.61 2.00 -2.31
C HIS A 17 -3.12 1.83 -2.12
N GLU A 18 -3.63 0.60 -2.19
CA GLU A 18 -5.07 0.35 -2.28
C GLU A 18 -5.66 -0.26 -1.01
N ARG A 19 -4.85 -1.00 -0.25
CA ARG A 19 -5.32 -1.67 0.97
C ARG A 19 -5.82 -0.67 2.01
N ILE A 20 -7.12 -0.73 2.29
CA ILE A 20 -7.75 0.02 3.38
C ILE A 20 -7.44 -0.64 4.72
N SER A 21 -6.94 0.14 5.68
CA SER A 21 -6.67 -0.35 7.04
C SER A 21 -7.34 0.49 8.11
N MET A 22 -8.23 -0.13 8.91
CA MET A 22 -8.89 0.55 10.03
C MET A 22 -7.88 1.03 11.10
N LYS A 23 -6.75 0.33 11.27
CA LYS A 23 -5.65 0.76 12.15
C LYS A 23 -4.97 2.06 11.67
N LEU A 24 -5.04 2.32 10.37
CA LEU A 24 -4.53 3.55 9.74
C LEU A 24 -5.67 4.53 9.45
N ASN A 25 -6.77 4.47 10.21
CA ASN A 25 -7.94 5.35 10.02
C ASN A 25 -8.54 5.29 8.60
N GLY A 26 -8.48 4.12 7.96
CA GLY A 26 -9.00 3.92 6.60
C GLY A 26 -8.04 4.34 5.49
N LEU A 27 -6.83 4.78 5.82
CA LEU A 27 -5.81 5.16 4.84
C LEU A 27 -5.04 3.94 4.32
N SER A 28 -4.49 4.07 3.11
CA SER A 28 -3.45 3.17 2.63
C SER A 28 -2.11 3.42 3.34
N PRO A 29 -1.19 2.45 3.36
CA PRO A 29 0.12 2.64 3.99
C PRO A 29 0.93 3.82 3.46
N VAL A 30 0.83 4.14 2.17
CA VAL A 30 1.48 5.34 1.60
C VAL A 30 0.80 6.61 2.09
N GLN A 31 -0.52 6.70 2.00
CA GLN A 31 -1.27 7.88 2.47
C GLN A 31 -1.04 8.17 3.95
N PHE A 32 -0.99 7.14 4.79
CA PHE A 32 -0.68 7.30 6.20
C PHE A 32 0.73 7.89 6.42
N ARG A 33 1.73 7.43 5.67
CA ARG A 33 3.10 7.99 5.74
C ARG A 33 3.13 9.45 5.29
N ASP A 34 2.46 9.78 4.20
CA ASP A 34 2.38 11.16 3.68
C ASP A 34 1.71 12.10 4.70
N GLN A 35 0.67 11.63 5.39
CA GLN A 35 0.04 12.39 6.46
C GLN A 35 0.98 12.63 7.64
N ILE A 36 1.75 11.63 8.07
CA ILE A 36 2.73 11.80 9.16
C ILE A 36 3.89 12.72 8.77
N MET A 37 4.34 12.68 7.51
CA MET A 37 5.46 13.51 7.02
C MET A 37 5.07 14.98 6.76
N SER A 38 3.77 15.28 6.68
CA SER A 38 3.27 16.65 6.51
C SER A 38 2.93 17.35 7.84
N LEU A 39 3.13 16.66 8.97
CA LEU A 39 3.06 17.21 10.33
C LEU A 39 4.43 17.77 10.75
#